data_AF-A0A517QSW3-F1
#
_entry.id   AF-A0A517QSW3-F1
#
_cell.length_a   1.000
_cell.length_b   1.000
_cell.length_c   1.000
_cell.angle_alpha   90.00
_cell.angle_beta   90.00
_cell.angle_gamma   90.00
#
_symmetry.space_group_name_H-M   'P 1'
#
loop_
_entity.id
_entity.type
_entity.pdbx_description
1 polymer ?
#
loop_
_entity_poly.entity_id
_entity_poly.type
_entity_poly.pdbx_seq_one_letter_code
_entity_poly.pdbx_strand_id
1 'polypeptide(L)'
;MTGLGLVSINNIAGKMRSTQAQATRKCSIDMSNLRAPVFIGTAFILLGATGMYLLLESQNGTFTGRLSHPLTAHAPIWGMTFAGMLGLGIWLLWNRSHAQTTWRPTYSGRRFRTIVLYTRSGCPLCDEAAELLGAYRRWLPPTTEVDIDLDHDLQERLGEEIPVIQVDGKTRFKGRISEVLLQRLIEGTPPLA
;
A
#
# COMPACT_ATOMS: atom_id res chain seq x y z
N MET A 1 -34.21 -34.45 -33.32
CA MET A 1 -33.93 -33.82 -32.01
C MET A 1 -32.57 -34.32 -31.53
N THR A 2 -31.50 -33.53 -31.68
CA THR A 2 -30.23 -33.57 -30.89
C THR A 2 -29.20 -32.70 -31.63
N GLY A 3 -29.13 -31.41 -31.31
CA GLY A 3 -28.21 -30.47 -31.96
C GLY A 3 -27.84 -29.25 -31.12
N LEU A 4 -28.03 -29.30 -29.80
CA LEU A 4 -27.87 -28.15 -28.90
C LEU A 4 -26.77 -28.31 -27.83
N GLY A 5 -26.01 -29.42 -27.84
CA GLY A 5 -25.04 -29.73 -26.78
C GLY A 5 -23.61 -29.21 -26.96
N LEU A 6 -23.18 -28.79 -28.16
CA LEU A 6 -21.76 -28.52 -28.45
C LEU A 6 -21.36 -27.04 -28.43
N VAL A 7 -22.32 -26.11 -28.44
CA VAL A 7 -22.00 -24.66 -28.51
C VAL A 7 -21.54 -24.10 -27.15
N SER A 8 -21.96 -24.73 -26.04
CA SER A 8 -21.68 -24.22 -24.68
C SER A 8 -20.22 -24.38 -24.25
N ILE A 9 -19.55 -25.46 -24.69
CA ILE A 9 -18.18 -25.80 -24.23
C ILE A 9 -17.13 -24.91 -24.92
N ASN A 10 -17.33 -24.57 -26.19
CA ASN A 10 -16.41 -23.69 -26.93
C ASN A 10 -16.36 -22.25 -26.39
N ASN A 11 -17.45 -21.79 -25.76
CA ASN A 11 -17.54 -20.42 -25.24
C ASN A 11 -16.72 -20.22 -23.95
N ILE A 12 -16.56 -21.28 -23.13
CA ILE A 12 -15.78 -21.23 -21.88
C ILE A 12 -14.26 -21.24 -22.18
N ALA A 13 -13.82 -22.04 -23.15
CA ALA A 13 -12.43 -22.10 -23.57
C ALA A 13 -11.94 -20.82 -24.28
N GLY A 14 -12.85 -20.07 -24.91
CA GLY A 14 -12.56 -18.75 -25.49
C GLY A 14 -12.33 -17.66 -24.45
N LYS A 15 -13.09 -17.70 -23.35
CA LYS A 15 -13.00 -16.72 -22.23
C LYS A 15 -11.69 -16.85 -21.44
N MET A 16 -11.13 -18.05 -21.31
CA MET A 16 -9.84 -18.25 -20.60
C MET A 16 -8.64 -17.68 -21.38
N ARG A 17 -8.64 -17.77 -22.71
CA ARG A 17 -7.54 -17.27 -23.54
C ARG A 17 -7.48 -15.74 -23.62
N SER A 18 -8.62 -15.06 -23.61
CA SER A 18 -8.64 -13.59 -23.64
C SER A 18 -8.20 -12.96 -22.32
N THR A 19 -8.39 -13.66 -21.19
CA THR A 19 -7.98 -13.16 -19.86
C THR A 19 -6.46 -13.28 -19.63
N GLN A 20 -5.81 -14.30 -20.18
CA GLN A 20 -4.34 -14.43 -20.11
C GLN A 20 -3.59 -13.38 -20.92
N ALA A 21 -4.15 -12.90 -22.04
CA ALA A 21 -3.49 -11.91 -22.90
C ALA A 21 -3.49 -10.48 -22.31
N GLN A 22 -4.36 -10.18 -21.35
CA GLN A 22 -4.34 -8.90 -20.62
C GLN A 22 -3.41 -8.92 -19.40
N ALA A 23 -3.07 -10.10 -18.87
CA ALA A 23 -2.19 -10.25 -17.71
C ALA A 23 -0.71 -9.93 -18.02
N THR A 24 -0.27 -10.06 -19.28
CA THR A 24 1.13 -9.82 -19.67
C THR A 24 1.43 -8.36 -19.99
N ARG A 25 0.43 -7.53 -20.33
CA ARG A 25 0.63 -6.10 -20.64
C ARG A 25 0.73 -5.19 -19.42
N LYS A 26 0.35 -5.70 -18.24
CA LYS A 26 0.38 -4.95 -16.97
C LYS A 26 1.51 -5.43 -16.05
N CYS A 27 2.54 -6.05 -16.60
CA CYS A 27 3.79 -6.42 -15.93
C CYS A 27 4.89 -5.38 -16.18
N SER A 28 4.50 -4.10 -16.20
CA SER A 28 5.42 -2.96 -16.22
C SER A 28 4.71 -1.76 -15.60
N ILE A 29 4.25 -1.93 -14.36
CA ILE A 29 4.13 -0.77 -13.48
C ILE A 29 5.45 -0.74 -12.74
N ASP A 30 6.29 0.16 -13.21
CA ASP A 30 7.62 0.47 -12.71
C ASP A 30 7.57 0.75 -11.20
N MET A 31 8.01 -0.23 -10.42
CA MET A 31 7.94 -0.27 -8.96
C MET A 31 9.00 0.62 -8.29
N SER A 32 9.87 1.26 -9.08
CA SER A 32 10.88 2.21 -8.59
C SER A 32 10.28 3.57 -8.15
N ASN A 33 9.06 3.89 -8.59
CA ASN A 33 8.40 5.18 -8.34
C ASN A 33 7.58 5.27 -7.04
N LEU A 34 7.49 4.20 -6.25
CA LEU A 34 6.66 4.18 -5.03
C LEU A 34 7.37 4.74 -3.78
N ARG A 35 8.70 4.81 -3.79
CA ARG A 35 9.50 5.34 -2.66
C ARG A 35 9.61 6.86 -2.67
N ALA A 36 9.68 7.47 -3.86
CA ALA A 36 9.66 8.93 -4.04
C ALA A 36 8.48 9.65 -3.33
N PRO A 37 7.22 9.21 -3.44
CA PRO A 37 6.08 9.95 -2.86
C PRO A 37 6.08 10.01 -1.32
N VAL A 38 6.71 9.06 -0.61
CA VAL A 38 6.75 9.08 0.86
C VAL A 38 7.70 10.15 1.36
N PHE A 39 8.92 10.18 0.83
CA PHE A 39 9.89 11.24 1.14
C PHE A 39 9.35 12.62 0.76
N ILE A 40 8.68 12.71 -0.39
CA ILE A 40 8.05 13.95 -0.86
C ILE A 40 6.93 14.39 0.09
N GLY A 41 6.05 13.48 0.52
CA GLY A 41 4.96 13.78 1.45
C GLY A 41 5.44 14.26 2.83
N THR A 42 6.40 13.54 3.42
CA THR A 42 6.99 13.91 4.73
C THR A 42 7.75 15.23 4.65
N ALA A 43 8.52 15.46 3.58
CA ALA A 43 9.23 16.73 3.38
C ALA A 43 8.26 17.92 3.25
N PHE A 44 7.16 17.76 2.51
CA PHE A 44 6.13 18.81 2.39
C PHE A 44 5.45 19.12 3.73
N ILE A 45 5.16 18.10 4.54
CA ILE A 45 4.58 18.29 5.88
C ILE A 45 5.55 19.03 6.80
N LEU A 46 6.82 18.62 6.84
CA LEU A 46 7.81 19.26 7.71
C LEU A 46 8.06 20.71 7.32
N LEU A 47 8.23 20.99 6.03
CA LEU A 47 8.42 22.36 5.54
C LEU A 47 7.18 23.23 5.77
N GLY A 48 5.99 22.70 5.52
CA GLY A 48 4.73 23.41 5.76
C GLY A 48 4.46 23.67 7.24
N ALA A 49 4.71 22.69 8.12
CA ALA A 49 4.57 22.84 9.57
C ALA A 49 5.56 23.86 10.12
N THR A 50 6.83 23.78 9.70
CA THR A 50 7.89 24.71 10.13
C THR A 50 7.56 26.14 9.67
N GLY A 51 7.12 26.31 8.42
CA GLY A 51 6.70 27.62 7.91
C GLY A 51 5.46 28.19 8.60
N MET A 52 4.45 27.36 8.87
CA MET A 52 3.25 27.76 9.61
C MET A 52 3.59 28.16 11.06
N TYR A 53 4.49 27.41 11.71
CA TYR A 53 4.96 27.70 13.06
C TYR A 53 5.70 29.05 13.15
N LEU A 54 6.63 29.32 12.21
CA LEU A 54 7.33 30.60 12.14
C LEU A 54 6.37 31.79 11.88
N LEU A 55 5.31 31.56 11.12
CA LEU A 55 4.29 32.59 10.86
C LEU A 55 3.47 32.88 12.12
N LEU A 56 3.15 31.88 12.94
CA LEU A 56 2.50 32.05 14.24
C LEU A 56 3.39 32.79 15.24
N GLU A 57 4.67 32.43 15.34
CA GLU A 57 5.63 33.15 16.19
C GLU A 57 5.82 34.61 15.75
N SER A 58 5.83 34.88 14.45
CA SER A 58 5.89 36.25 13.93
C SER A 58 4.67 37.09 14.32
N GLN A 59 3.48 36.51 14.45
CA GLN A 59 2.28 37.24 14.88
C GLN A 59 2.24 37.46 16.39
N ASN A 60 2.82 36.54 17.17
CA ASN A 60 2.89 36.63 18.62
C ASN A 60 3.98 37.62 19.12
N GLY A 61 4.69 38.29 18.20
CA GLY A 61 5.65 39.35 18.53
C GLY A 61 6.95 38.84 19.16
N THR A 62 7.17 37.53 19.23
CA THR A 62 8.36 36.91 19.84
C THR A 62 9.60 36.95 18.94
N PHE A 63 9.45 37.27 17.64
CA PHE A 63 10.54 37.24 16.66
C PHE A 63 10.81 38.61 15.99
N THR A 64 11.73 39.40 16.55
CA THR A 64 12.12 40.73 16.05
C THR A 64 13.40 40.71 15.20
N GLY A 65 13.52 39.72 14.29
CA GLY A 65 14.63 39.62 13.34
C GLY A 65 14.38 40.37 12.01
N ARG A 66 15.42 40.55 11.19
CA ARG A 66 15.39 41.22 9.86
C ARG A 66 14.48 40.52 8.81
N LEU A 67 14.02 39.31 9.12
CA LEU A 67 13.06 38.53 8.31
C LEU A 67 11.58 38.82 8.62
N SER A 68 11.25 39.56 9.68
CA SER A 68 9.86 39.76 10.14
C SER A 68 9.00 40.61 9.18
N HIS A 69 9.60 41.63 8.55
CA HIS A 69 8.90 42.60 7.71
C HIS A 69 8.25 42.04 6.42
N PRO A 70 8.88 41.11 5.67
CA PRO A 70 8.25 40.49 4.50
C PRO A 70 7.19 39.43 4.87
N LEU A 71 7.30 38.77 6.02
CA LEU A 71 6.33 37.77 6.47
C LEU A 71 4.99 38.40 6.91
N THR A 72 5.03 39.57 7.55
CA THR A 72 3.80 40.26 8.01
C THR A 72 3.09 41.03 6.90
N ALA A 73 3.82 41.58 5.93
CA ALA A 73 3.24 42.33 4.80
C ALA A 73 2.33 41.49 3.89
N HIS A 74 2.60 40.18 3.79
CA HIS A 74 1.84 39.24 2.95
C HIS A 74 1.47 37.96 3.72
N ALA A 75 1.14 38.09 5.01
CA ALA A 75 0.72 37.00 5.87
C ALA A 75 -0.32 36.03 5.26
N PRO A 76 -1.40 36.49 4.55
CA PRO A 76 -2.37 35.55 3.99
C PRO A 76 -1.81 34.70 2.84
N ILE A 77 -0.88 35.23 2.04
CA ILE A 77 -0.27 34.51 0.91
C ILE A 77 0.62 33.38 1.44
N TRP A 78 1.47 33.69 2.42
CA TRP A 78 2.35 32.70 3.05
C TRP A 78 1.59 31.67 3.90
N GLY A 79 0.51 32.09 4.56
CA GLY A 79 -0.37 31.17 5.27
C GLY A 79 -1.02 30.14 4.34
N MET A 80 -1.52 30.58 3.18
CA MET A 80 -2.14 29.69 2.18
C MET A 80 -1.12 28.72 1.56
N THR A 81 0.11 29.15 1.28
CA THR A 81 1.15 28.25 0.72
C THR A 81 1.57 27.17 1.73
N PHE A 82 1.81 27.53 2.99
CA PHE A 82 2.16 26.55 4.02
C PHE A 82 1.00 25.61 4.37
N ALA A 83 -0.23 26.14 4.45
CA ALA A 83 -1.44 25.31 4.62
C ALA A 83 -1.66 24.38 3.42
N GLY A 84 -1.40 24.85 2.19
CA GLY A 84 -1.46 24.05 0.97
C GLY A 84 -0.43 22.92 0.96
N MET A 85 0.83 23.19 1.34
CA MET A 85 1.88 22.17 1.46
C MET A 85 1.54 21.14 2.54
N LEU A 86 1.03 21.57 3.70
CA LEU A 86 0.55 20.67 4.76
C LEU A 86 -0.60 19.80 4.29
N GLY A 87 -1.63 20.41 3.68
CA GLY A 87 -2.80 19.71 3.18
C GLY A 87 -2.45 18.70 2.07
N LEU A 88 -1.62 19.12 1.11
CA LEU A 88 -1.15 18.24 0.03
C LEU A 88 -0.31 17.09 0.57
N GLY A 89 0.59 17.34 1.51
CA GLY A 89 1.43 16.32 2.14
C GLY A 89 0.61 15.30 2.94
N ILE A 90 -0.36 15.78 3.75
CA ILE A 90 -1.31 14.91 4.47
C ILE A 90 -2.14 14.09 3.49
N TRP A 91 -2.65 14.71 2.41
CA TRP A 91 -3.43 14.03 1.38
C TRP A 91 -2.60 12.96 0.64
N LEU A 92 -1.33 13.24 0.32
CA LEU A 92 -0.42 12.30 -0.34
C LEU A 92 -0.17 11.07 0.53
N LEU A 93 0.10 11.26 1.82
CA LEU A 93 0.29 10.15 2.76
C LEU A 93 -1.02 9.37 3.00
N TRP A 94 -2.15 10.07 3.12
CA TRP A 94 -3.48 9.45 3.30
C TRP A 94 -3.91 8.63 2.08
N ASN A 95 -3.65 9.12 0.87
CA ASN A 95 -4.00 8.41 -0.36
C ASN A 95 -3.19 7.11 -0.51
N ARG A 96 -1.95 7.07 -0.01
CA ARG A 96 -1.11 5.86 0.01
C ARG A 96 -1.58 4.87 1.09
N SER A 97 -2.02 5.35 2.27
CA SER A 97 -2.60 4.47 3.31
C SER A 97 -3.93 3.83 2.89
N HIS A 98 -4.58 4.41 1.87
CA HIS A 98 -5.71 3.82 1.17
C HIS A 98 -5.24 3.29 -0.18
N ALA A 99 -4.33 2.32 -0.22
CA ALA A 99 -3.98 1.63 -1.46
C ALA A 99 -5.28 1.03 -2.08
N GLN A 100 -5.86 1.73 -3.06
CA GLN A 100 -7.11 1.31 -3.69
C GLN A 100 -6.75 0.36 -4.82
N THR A 101 -6.84 -0.94 -4.58
CA THR A 101 -6.92 -1.88 -5.70
C THR A 101 -8.32 -1.80 -6.32
N THR A 102 -8.37 -1.66 -7.64
CA THR A 102 -9.62 -1.69 -8.41
C THR A 102 -10.11 -3.12 -8.65
N TRP A 103 -9.30 -4.12 -8.28
CA TRP A 103 -9.64 -5.53 -8.41
C TRP A 103 -10.78 -5.92 -7.44
N ARG A 104 -11.63 -6.85 -7.87
CA ARG A 104 -12.70 -7.42 -7.05
C ARG A 104 -12.80 -8.93 -7.34
N PRO A 105 -12.94 -9.78 -6.31
CA PRO A 105 -13.15 -11.21 -6.50
C PRO A 105 -14.56 -11.53 -7.00
N THR A 106 -14.74 -12.71 -7.60
CA THR A 106 -16.08 -13.17 -8.05
C THR A 106 -17.06 -13.34 -6.88
N TYR A 107 -16.55 -13.83 -5.75
CA TYR A 107 -17.32 -13.99 -4.51
C TYR A 107 -16.88 -12.98 -3.45
N SER A 108 -17.83 -12.33 -2.80
CA SER A 108 -17.61 -11.49 -1.63
C SER A 108 -17.45 -12.34 -0.36
N GLY A 109 -16.87 -11.76 0.69
CA GLY A 109 -16.69 -12.41 1.99
C GLY A 109 -15.24 -12.58 2.42
N ARG A 110 -15.04 -12.85 3.71
CA ARG A 110 -13.74 -13.21 4.30
C ARG A 110 -13.43 -14.66 3.97
N ARG A 111 -12.22 -14.94 3.48
CA ARG A 111 -11.77 -16.29 3.07
C ARG A 111 -10.76 -16.91 4.01
N PHE A 112 -10.02 -16.05 4.70
CA PHE A 112 -8.95 -16.44 5.61
C PHE A 112 -9.30 -15.97 7.01
N ARG A 113 -8.87 -16.73 8.01
CA ARG A 113 -9.09 -16.39 9.42
C ARG A 113 -7.96 -15.51 9.93
N THR A 114 -6.73 -15.82 9.54
CA THR A 114 -5.52 -15.18 10.07
C THR A 114 -4.49 -14.95 8.98
N ILE A 115 -3.79 -13.82 9.07
CA ILE A 115 -2.61 -13.51 8.25
C ILE A 115 -1.52 -12.99 9.16
N VAL A 116 -0.33 -13.58 9.04
CA VAL A 116 0.87 -13.16 9.74
C VAL A 116 1.92 -12.78 8.70
N LEU A 117 2.48 -11.58 8.81
CA LEU A 117 3.60 -11.10 8.03
C LEU A 117 4.84 -11.12 8.93
N TYR A 118 5.78 -12.00 8.59
CA TYR A 118 7.11 -11.99 9.21
C TYR A 118 7.97 -10.96 8.50
N THR A 119 8.46 -10.00 9.26
CA THR A 119 9.21 -8.84 8.80
C THR A 119 10.51 -8.70 9.59
N ARG A 120 11.40 -7.82 9.14
CA ARG A 120 12.59 -7.40 9.89
C ARG A 120 12.78 -5.90 9.77
N SER A 121 13.52 -5.33 10.72
CA SER A 121 13.91 -3.92 10.68
C SER A 121 14.76 -3.57 9.42
N GLY A 122 14.41 -2.47 8.74
CA GLY A 122 15.17 -1.95 7.60
C GLY A 122 15.05 -2.71 6.28
N CYS A 123 14.07 -3.62 6.15
CA CYS A 123 13.86 -4.38 4.91
C CYS A 123 12.80 -3.73 4.00
N PRO A 124 13.19 -3.14 2.84
CA PRO A 124 12.24 -2.48 1.95
C PRO A 124 11.21 -3.43 1.33
N LEU A 125 11.58 -4.71 1.14
CA LEU A 125 10.65 -5.71 0.60
C LEU A 125 9.51 -6.00 1.59
N CYS A 126 9.77 -5.88 2.89
CA CYS A 126 8.74 -6.08 3.92
C CYS A 126 7.72 -4.93 3.91
N ASP A 127 8.18 -3.70 3.70
CA ASP A 127 7.29 -2.54 3.54
C ASP A 127 6.39 -2.71 2.31
N GLU A 128 6.95 -3.16 1.19
CA GLU A 128 6.19 -3.48 -0.04
C GLU A 128 5.13 -4.56 0.22
N ALA A 129 5.47 -5.59 1.00
CA ALA A 129 4.56 -6.65 1.39
C ALA A 129 3.38 -6.12 2.24
N ALA A 130 3.69 -5.29 3.24
CA ALA A 130 2.69 -4.68 4.11
C ALA A 130 1.76 -3.74 3.33
N GLU A 131 2.31 -2.93 2.43
CA GLU A 131 1.53 -2.04 1.56
C GLU A 131 0.58 -2.83 0.66
N LEU A 132 1.08 -3.92 0.04
CA LEU A 132 0.27 -4.80 -0.79
C LEU A 132 -0.87 -5.44 0.03
N LEU A 133 -0.59 -5.99 1.21
CA LEU A 133 -1.63 -6.57 2.07
C LEU A 133 -2.66 -5.50 2.50
N GLY A 134 -2.21 -4.29 2.79
CA GLY A 134 -3.05 -3.13 3.10
C GLY A 134 -4.02 -2.79 1.96
N ALA A 135 -3.58 -2.90 0.70
CA ALA A 135 -4.43 -2.68 -0.47
C ALA A 135 -5.60 -3.68 -0.54
N TYR A 136 -5.40 -4.89 -0.04
CA TYR A 136 -6.38 -5.99 -0.06
C TYR A 136 -7.12 -6.16 1.28
N ARG A 137 -6.98 -5.24 2.24
CA ARG A 137 -7.62 -5.29 3.58
C ARG A 137 -9.14 -5.50 3.59
N ARG A 138 -9.81 -5.21 2.47
CA ARG A 138 -11.26 -5.44 2.30
C ARG A 138 -11.62 -6.93 2.22
N TRP A 139 -10.73 -7.77 1.69
CA TRP A 139 -10.97 -9.20 1.47
C TRP A 139 -10.11 -10.10 2.36
N LEU A 140 -9.08 -9.53 2.99
CA LEU A 140 -8.18 -10.19 3.90
C LEU A 140 -8.52 -9.82 5.35
N PRO A 141 -8.30 -10.73 6.33
CA PRO A 141 -8.33 -10.35 7.74
C PRO A 141 -7.20 -9.36 8.08
N PRO A 142 -7.26 -8.70 9.25
CA PRO A 142 -6.16 -7.87 9.75
C PRO A 142 -4.84 -8.64 9.72
N THR A 143 -3.79 -8.00 9.20
CA THR A 143 -2.44 -8.58 9.15
C THR A 143 -1.76 -8.39 10.50
N THR A 144 -1.19 -9.46 11.04
CA THR A 144 -0.35 -9.41 12.25
C THR A 144 1.10 -9.38 11.82
N GLU A 145 1.82 -8.32 12.16
CA GLU A 145 3.24 -8.20 11.86
C GLU A 145 4.08 -8.78 13.01
N VAL A 146 5.04 -9.63 12.67
CA VAL A 146 5.96 -10.25 13.63
C VAL A 146 7.38 -9.93 13.18
N ASP A 147 8.11 -9.22 14.03
CA ASP A 147 9.54 -8.95 13.81
C ASP A 147 10.35 -10.20 14.16
N ILE A 148 11.02 -10.78 13.15
CA ILE A 148 11.86 -11.95 13.36
C ILE A 148 13.12 -11.60 14.13
N ASP A 149 13.56 -10.34 14.18
CA ASP A 149 14.78 -9.95 14.89
C ASP A 149 14.67 -10.10 16.42
N LEU A 150 13.46 -10.32 16.93
CA LEU A 150 13.17 -10.54 18.34
C LEU A 150 13.27 -12.02 18.77
N ASP A 151 13.35 -12.95 17.82
CA ASP A 151 13.35 -14.40 18.09
C ASP A 151 14.39 -15.11 17.22
N HIS A 152 15.42 -15.65 17.86
CA HIS A 152 16.53 -16.33 17.22
C HIS A 152 16.08 -17.54 16.37
N ASP A 153 15.08 -18.29 16.83
CA ASP A 153 14.57 -19.46 16.10
C ASP A 153 13.86 -19.04 14.81
N LEU A 154 13.18 -17.88 14.81
CA LEU A 154 12.56 -17.33 13.60
C LEU A 154 13.62 -16.76 12.65
N GLN A 155 14.69 -16.16 13.15
CA GLN A 155 15.80 -15.68 12.32
C GLN A 155 16.47 -16.82 11.56
N GLU A 156 16.80 -17.92 12.23
CA GLU A 156 17.45 -19.07 11.58
C GLU A 156 16.55 -19.69 10.51
N ARG A 157 15.24 -19.73 10.74
CA ARG A 157 14.29 -20.41 9.85
C ARG A 157 13.81 -19.57 8.68
N LEU A 158 13.62 -18.26 8.88
CA LEU A 158 12.96 -17.37 7.92
C LEU A 158 13.85 -16.22 7.44
N GLY A 159 15.03 -16.02 8.04
CA GLY A 159 15.90 -14.85 7.81
C GLY A 159 16.38 -14.67 6.37
N GLU A 160 16.49 -15.74 5.59
CA GLU A 160 16.88 -15.67 4.17
C GLU A 160 15.68 -15.49 3.21
N GLU A 161 14.47 -15.72 3.70
CA GLU A 161 13.25 -15.81 2.87
C GLU A 161 12.24 -14.68 3.15
N ILE A 162 12.58 -13.75 4.03
CA ILE A 162 11.77 -12.58 4.37
C ILE A 162 11.57 -11.63 3.16
N PRO A 163 10.38 -11.01 3.02
CA PRO A 163 9.20 -11.16 3.89
C PRO A 163 8.49 -12.50 3.68
N VAL A 164 7.97 -13.07 4.77
CA VAL A 164 7.20 -14.32 4.72
C VAL A 164 5.76 -14.06 5.15
N ILE A 165 4.80 -14.42 4.29
CA ILE A 165 3.38 -14.34 4.62
C ILE A 165 2.85 -15.73 4.94
N GLN A 166 2.30 -15.86 6.13
CA GLN A 166 1.58 -17.02 6.59
C GLN A 166 0.09 -16.72 6.61
N VAL A 167 -0.70 -17.60 5.98
CA VAL A 167 -2.16 -17.50 5.93
C VAL A 167 -2.73 -18.76 6.55
N ASP A 168 -3.56 -18.61 7.57
CA ASP A 168 -4.15 -19.72 8.33
C ASP A 168 -3.11 -20.76 8.79
N GLY A 169 -1.98 -20.28 9.32
CA GLY A 169 -0.88 -21.11 9.82
C GLY A 169 0.02 -21.72 8.74
N LYS A 170 -0.25 -21.50 7.45
CA LYS A 170 0.56 -22.03 6.34
C LYS A 170 1.29 -20.93 5.60
N THR A 171 2.60 -21.10 5.38
CA THR A 171 3.38 -20.16 4.57
C THR A 171 2.91 -20.20 3.12
N ARG A 172 2.44 -19.06 2.60
CA ARG A 172 1.92 -18.93 1.22
C ARG A 172 2.84 -18.13 0.31
N PHE A 173 3.53 -17.14 0.86
CA PHE A 173 4.45 -16.30 0.11
C PHE A 173 5.75 -16.12 0.88
N LYS A 174 6.84 -15.99 0.12
CA LYS A 174 8.19 -15.72 0.61
C LYS A 174 8.87 -14.75 -0.36
N GLY A 175 9.72 -13.87 0.14
CA GLY A 175 10.40 -12.85 -0.65
C GLY A 175 9.42 -11.90 -1.36
N ARG A 176 9.66 -11.61 -2.64
CA ARG A 176 8.84 -10.67 -3.40
C ARG A 176 7.45 -11.23 -3.67
N ILE A 177 6.41 -10.61 -3.09
CA ILE A 177 5.03 -11.06 -3.26
C ILE A 177 4.46 -10.51 -4.57
N SER A 178 3.99 -11.42 -5.42
CA SER A 178 3.26 -11.05 -6.64
C SER A 178 1.79 -10.80 -6.32
N GLU A 179 1.32 -9.58 -6.63
CA GLU A 179 -0.09 -9.21 -6.53
C GLU A 179 -1.01 -10.18 -7.30
N VAL A 180 -0.58 -10.66 -8.47
CA VAL A 180 -1.35 -11.62 -9.27
C VAL A 180 -1.53 -12.96 -8.56
N LEU A 181 -0.49 -13.43 -7.85
CA LEU A 181 -0.58 -14.67 -7.08
C LEU A 181 -1.47 -14.48 -5.84
N LEU A 182 -1.43 -13.32 -5.21
CA LEU A 182 -2.34 -12.96 -4.12
C LEU A 182 -3.79 -12.96 -4.60
N GLN A 183 -4.09 -12.31 -5.73
CA GLN A 183 -5.43 -12.32 -6.33
C GLN A 183 -5.91 -13.75 -6.64
N ARG A 184 -5.04 -14.60 -7.22
CA ARG A 184 -5.37 -16.00 -7.50
C ARG A 184 -5.62 -16.80 -6.23
N LEU A 185 -4.85 -16.56 -5.17
CA LEU A 185 -5.06 -17.20 -3.88
C LEU A 185 -6.42 -16.82 -3.29
N ILE A 186 -6.77 -15.53 -3.35
CA ILE A 186 -8.08 -15.04 -2.93
C ILE A 186 -9.17 -15.69 -3.79
N GLU A 187 -9.08 -15.62 -5.12
CA GLU A 187 -10.10 -16.14 -6.02
C GLU A 187 -10.32 -17.66 -5.88
N GLY A 188 -9.23 -18.42 -5.70
CA GLY A 188 -9.26 -19.88 -5.56
C GLY A 188 -9.68 -20.37 -4.18
N THR A 189 -9.79 -19.49 -3.18
CA THR A 189 -10.23 -19.87 -1.83
C THR A 189 -11.72 -19.56 -1.67
N PRO A 190 -12.58 -20.55 -1.35
CA PRO A 190 -13.99 -20.29 -1.09
C PRO A 190 -14.15 -19.40 0.16
N PRO A 191 -15.17 -18.52 0.20
CA PRO A 191 -15.44 -17.70 1.37
C PRO A 191 -15.80 -18.58 2.58
N LEU A 192 -15.39 -18.14 3.77
CA LEU A 192 -15.81 -18.74 5.02
C LEU A 192 -17.33 -18.50 5.16
N ALA A 193 -18.08 -19.58 5.37
CA ALA A 193 -19.52 -19.53 5.62
C ALA A 193 -19.85 -18.87 6.97
#